data_AF-A0AAD7GBB2-F1
#
_entry.id   AF-A0AAD7GBB2-F1
#
_cell.length_a   1.000
_cell.length_b   1.000
_cell.length_c   1.000
_cell.angle_alpha   90.00
_cell.angle_beta   90.00
_cell.angle_gamma   90.00
#
_symmetry.space_group_name_H-M   'P 1'
#
loop_
_entity.id
_entity.type
_entity.pdbx_description
1 polymer ?
#
loop_
_entity_poly.entity_id
_entity_poly.type
_entity_poly.pdbx_seq_one_letter_code
_entity_poly.pdbx_strand_id
1 'polypeptide(L)'
;MDTQFPWLPQVMQQSPNLEVLRLPFAREGGDAWEALGLNGVRLKELSVPHAPQSLLRYLASYSGLERVVIGTSSGRDDRAPFFWESVLPRHAESLKGLVCPSYSAGPWCFGRHNITLISDLRQLDTLEIGIDLDERWVQHEKDIVELFMEMASEMPLLRKIAIIVALQPQGGCRNYLARLQDSIDSHVDKTVDSFGAAHPSPAIAHLIKTHHQRSKVYRQRHPLEWLR
;
A
#
# COMPACT_ATOMS: atom_id res chain seq x y z
N MET A 1 -26.25 16.16 5.30
CA MET A 1 -24.99 15.45 5.59
C MET A 1 -23.89 16.45 5.31
N ASP A 2 -23.11 16.82 6.32
CA ASP A 2 -22.00 17.76 6.14
C ASP A 2 -20.89 17.06 5.37
N THR A 3 -20.57 17.56 4.18
CA THR A 3 -19.45 17.05 3.39
C THR A 3 -18.16 17.45 4.11
N GLN A 4 -17.25 16.50 4.32
CA GLN A 4 -15.96 16.79 4.96
C GLN A 4 -15.11 17.79 4.13
N PHE A 5 -15.42 17.93 2.85
CA PHE A 5 -14.74 18.83 1.91
C PHE A 5 -15.75 19.74 1.19
N PRO A 6 -16.35 20.73 1.88
CA PRO A 6 -17.31 21.64 1.25
C PRO A 6 -16.67 22.50 0.14
N TRP A 7 -15.33 22.61 0.15
CA TRP A 7 -14.55 23.33 -0.85
C TRP A 7 -14.23 22.52 -2.11
N LEU A 8 -14.36 21.19 -2.10
CA LEU A 8 -13.92 20.36 -3.24
C LEU A 8 -14.71 20.66 -4.53
N PRO A 9 -16.05 20.82 -4.51
CA PRO A 9 -16.80 21.18 -5.72
C PRO A 9 -16.31 22.49 -6.36
N GLN A 10 -15.96 23.48 -5.54
CA GLN A 10 -15.47 24.78 -6.04
C GLN A 10 -14.07 24.66 -6.65
N VAL A 11 -13.18 23.86 -6.03
CA VAL A 11 -11.85 23.56 -6.59
C VAL A 11 -11.99 22.85 -7.93
N MET A 12 -12.94 21.93 -8.07
CA MET A 12 -13.16 21.22 -9.33
C MET A 12 -13.65 22.15 -10.46
N GLN A 13 -14.54 23.10 -10.15
CA GLN A 13 -14.97 24.12 -11.12
C GLN A 13 -13.80 24.99 -11.59
N GLN A 14 -12.88 25.31 -10.69
CA GLN A 14 -11.73 26.18 -10.99
C GLN A 14 -10.54 25.42 -11.60
N SER A 15 -10.50 24.10 -11.43
CA SER A 15 -9.37 23.25 -11.81
C SER A 15 -9.83 21.99 -12.54
N PRO A 16 -10.34 22.10 -13.79
CA PRO A 16 -10.80 20.94 -14.57
C PRO A 16 -9.66 19.95 -14.89
N ASN A 17 -8.40 20.41 -14.85
CA ASN A 17 -7.21 19.59 -15.08
C ASN A 17 -6.55 19.15 -13.76
N LEU A 18 -7.33 18.95 -12.69
CA LEU A 18 -6.80 18.46 -11.43
C LEU A 18 -6.25 17.03 -11.62
N GLU A 19 -4.93 16.88 -11.54
CA GLU A 19 -4.25 15.58 -11.70
C GLU A 19 -3.71 15.03 -10.37
N VAL A 20 -3.50 15.88 -9.37
CA VAL A 20 -2.86 15.50 -8.10
C VAL A 20 -3.75 15.92 -6.94
N LEU A 21 -4.08 14.97 -6.07
CA LEU A 21 -4.86 15.22 -4.87
C LEU A 21 -4.21 14.56 -3.64
N ARG A 22 -3.96 15.35 -2.60
CA ARG A 22 -3.34 14.89 -1.35
C ARG A 22 -4.18 15.36 -0.18
N LEU A 23 -4.78 14.43 0.55
CA LEU A 23 -5.68 14.71 1.66
C LEU A 23 -5.22 13.94 2.91
N PRO A 24 -4.11 14.34 3.56
CA PRO A 24 -3.48 13.57 4.64
C PRO A 24 -4.37 13.36 5.87
N PHE A 25 -5.44 14.14 6.01
CA PHE A 25 -6.36 14.10 7.15
C PHE A 25 -7.82 13.79 6.75
N ALA A 26 -8.04 13.30 5.52
CA ALA A 26 -9.38 12.90 5.10
C ALA A 26 -9.87 11.69 5.88
N ARG A 27 -11.00 11.82 6.56
CA ARG A 27 -11.62 10.70 7.28
C ARG A 27 -12.74 10.08 6.45
N GLU A 28 -13.53 10.90 5.75
CA GLU A 28 -14.68 10.52 4.94
C GLU A 28 -14.87 11.51 3.79
N GLY A 29 -14.55 11.08 2.56
CA GLY A 29 -14.69 11.92 1.37
C GLY A 29 -16.06 11.86 0.67
N GLY A 30 -17.06 11.20 1.25
CA GLY A 30 -18.47 11.13 0.81
C GLY A 30 -18.70 11.29 -0.71
N ASP A 31 -19.60 12.21 -1.05
CA ASP A 31 -20.07 12.58 -2.40
C ASP A 31 -18.98 13.25 -3.27
N ALA A 32 -17.84 13.60 -2.68
CA ALA A 32 -16.79 14.36 -3.36
C ALA A 32 -16.09 13.52 -4.45
N TRP A 33 -15.96 12.21 -4.23
CA TRP A 33 -15.43 11.26 -5.23
C TRP A 33 -16.39 11.04 -6.39
N GLU A 34 -17.70 11.00 -6.10
CA GLU A 34 -18.72 10.91 -7.14
C GLU A 34 -18.74 12.17 -7.99
N ALA A 35 -18.63 13.35 -7.36
CA ALA A 35 -18.50 14.60 -8.07
C ALA A 35 -17.29 14.60 -9.02
N LEU A 36 -16.10 14.15 -8.56
CA LEU A 36 -14.91 14.04 -9.42
C LEU A 36 -15.18 13.19 -10.66
N GLY A 37 -15.84 12.04 -10.47
CA GLY A 37 -16.27 11.17 -11.57
C GLY A 37 -17.25 11.86 -12.53
N LEU A 38 -18.30 12.50 -12.00
CA LEU A 38 -19.33 13.19 -12.79
C LEU A 38 -18.76 14.36 -13.61
N ASN A 39 -17.72 15.02 -13.10
CA ASN A 39 -17.04 16.12 -13.80
C ASN A 39 -15.91 15.63 -14.72
N GLY A 40 -15.72 14.31 -14.86
CA GLY A 40 -14.71 13.73 -15.74
C GLY A 40 -13.26 13.99 -15.29
N VAL A 41 -13.06 14.38 -14.04
CA VAL A 41 -11.71 14.61 -13.48
C VAL A 41 -11.04 13.25 -13.27
N ARG A 42 -9.82 13.10 -13.80
CA ARG A 42 -9.03 11.86 -13.68
C ARG A 42 -7.71 12.15 -13.00
N LEU A 43 -7.59 11.70 -11.75
CA LEU A 43 -6.36 11.88 -10.99
C LEU A 43 -5.27 10.94 -11.50
N LYS A 44 -4.06 11.49 -11.65
CA LYS A 44 -2.80 10.75 -11.85
C LYS A 44 -2.12 10.43 -10.53
N GLU A 45 -2.23 11.29 -9.52
CA GLU A 45 -1.70 11.04 -8.19
C GLU A 45 -2.75 11.23 -7.10
N LEU A 46 -2.84 10.27 -6.19
CA LEU A 46 -3.73 10.32 -5.03
C LEU A 46 -3.01 9.93 -3.75
N SER A 47 -3.20 10.69 -2.67
CA SER A 47 -2.80 10.31 -1.33
C SER A 47 -3.92 10.57 -0.33
N VAL A 48 -4.38 9.50 0.33
CA VAL A 48 -5.44 9.53 1.35
C VAL A 48 -5.09 8.57 2.49
N PRO A 49 -5.43 8.91 3.76
CA PRO A 49 -5.16 8.04 4.90
C PRO A 49 -6.17 6.88 5.00
N HIS A 50 -7.27 6.94 4.24
CA HIS A 50 -8.25 5.87 4.13
C HIS A 50 -8.85 5.85 2.71
N ALA A 51 -8.98 4.66 2.10
CA ALA A 51 -9.85 4.44 0.96
C ALA A 51 -11.32 4.07 1.30
N PRO A 52 -12.27 5.03 1.31
CA PRO A 52 -13.70 4.71 1.40
C PRO A 52 -14.22 4.06 0.11
N GLN A 53 -15.38 3.39 0.18
CA GLN A 53 -15.96 2.69 -0.97
C GLN A 53 -16.26 3.63 -2.16
N SER A 54 -16.71 4.86 -1.92
CA SER A 54 -16.98 5.83 -2.99
C SER A 54 -15.71 6.24 -3.73
N LEU A 55 -14.58 6.39 -3.02
CA LEU A 55 -13.27 6.59 -3.66
C LEU A 55 -12.91 5.39 -4.54
N LEU A 56 -13.04 4.18 -4.02
CA LEU A 56 -12.66 2.99 -4.78
C LEU A 56 -13.52 2.85 -6.05
N ARG A 57 -14.81 3.15 -5.98
CA ARG A 57 -15.69 3.21 -7.17
C ARG A 57 -15.23 4.27 -8.16
N TYR A 58 -14.84 5.45 -7.67
CA TYR A 58 -14.28 6.50 -8.51
C TYR A 58 -13.00 6.02 -9.22
N LEU A 59 -12.04 5.43 -8.50
CA LEU A 59 -10.81 4.91 -9.11
C LEU A 59 -11.10 3.79 -10.12
N ALA A 60 -12.03 2.87 -9.81
CA ALA A 60 -12.46 1.82 -10.72
C ALA A 60 -13.17 2.33 -11.98
N SER A 61 -13.65 3.59 -11.99
CA SER A 61 -14.38 4.17 -13.12
C SER A 61 -13.48 4.65 -14.26
N TYR A 62 -12.16 4.77 -14.04
CA TYR A 62 -11.22 5.27 -15.04
C TYR A 62 -9.87 4.52 -15.03
N SER A 63 -9.01 4.83 -16.00
CA SER A 63 -7.62 4.34 -16.09
C SER A 63 -6.64 5.52 -16.22
N GLY A 64 -5.35 5.28 -15.94
CA GLY A 64 -4.33 6.34 -16.01
C GLY A 64 -3.85 6.88 -14.65
N LEU A 65 -4.25 6.25 -13.54
CA LEU A 65 -3.64 6.54 -12.24
C LEU A 65 -2.17 6.12 -12.25
N GLU A 66 -1.27 7.03 -11.87
CA GLU A 66 0.17 6.81 -11.88
C GLU A 66 0.73 6.54 -10.48
N ARG A 67 0.22 7.21 -9.44
CA ARG A 67 0.68 7.00 -8.07
C ARG A 67 -0.49 7.01 -7.09
N VAL A 68 -0.51 6.04 -6.19
CA VAL A 68 -1.52 5.93 -5.16
C VAL A 68 -0.89 5.63 -3.81
N VAL A 69 -1.28 6.43 -2.81
CA VAL A 69 -0.97 6.23 -1.40
C VAL A 69 -2.29 6.08 -0.66
N ILE A 70 -2.61 4.87 -0.22
CA ILE A 70 -3.83 4.58 0.51
C ILE A 70 -3.44 4.04 1.88
N GLY A 71 -3.78 4.78 2.93
CA GLY A 71 -3.80 4.23 4.28
C GLY A 71 -4.97 3.25 4.45
N THR A 72 -4.78 2.28 5.33
CA THR A 72 -5.71 1.17 5.54
C THR A 72 -6.33 1.29 6.92
N SER A 73 -7.62 0.95 7.04
CA SER A 73 -8.23 0.80 8.36
C SER A 73 -7.87 -0.56 8.97
N SER A 74 -7.79 -0.62 10.30
CA SER A 74 -7.54 -1.87 11.01
C SER A 74 -8.70 -2.86 10.86
N GLY A 75 -8.40 -4.16 10.70
CA GLY A 75 -9.36 -5.26 10.84
C GLY A 75 -9.91 -5.83 9.53
N ARG A 76 -11.13 -6.40 9.60
CA ARG A 76 -11.86 -6.98 8.46
C ARG A 76 -12.43 -5.87 7.57
N ASP A 77 -11.57 -5.29 6.76
CA ASP A 77 -11.99 -4.34 5.73
C ASP A 77 -12.43 -5.10 4.46
N ASP A 78 -13.73 -5.12 4.21
CA ASP A 78 -14.36 -5.76 3.05
C ASP A 78 -14.12 -5.01 1.73
N ARG A 79 -13.51 -3.82 1.79
CA ARG A 79 -13.17 -3.01 0.61
C ARG A 79 -11.85 -3.42 -0.03
N ALA A 80 -10.97 -4.08 0.71
CA ALA A 80 -9.66 -4.52 0.19
C ALA A 80 -9.79 -5.44 -1.03
N PRO A 81 -10.65 -6.49 -1.04
CA PRO A 81 -10.90 -7.28 -2.25
C PRO A 81 -11.31 -6.43 -3.45
N PHE A 82 -12.21 -5.45 -3.25
CA PHE A 82 -12.64 -4.56 -4.33
C PHE A 82 -11.48 -3.71 -4.87
N PHE A 83 -10.59 -3.20 -4.00
CA PHE A 83 -9.40 -2.50 -4.45
C PHE A 83 -8.49 -3.40 -5.30
N TRP A 84 -8.17 -4.60 -4.81
CA TRP A 84 -7.27 -5.53 -5.51
C TRP A 84 -7.86 -6.01 -6.83
N GLU A 85 -9.12 -6.40 -6.84
CA GLU A 85 -9.74 -7.10 -7.97
C GLU A 85 -10.39 -6.17 -8.98
N SER A 86 -10.86 -4.98 -8.56
CA SER A 86 -11.61 -4.06 -9.43
C SER A 86 -10.87 -2.74 -9.72
N VAL A 87 -10.07 -2.23 -8.78
CA VAL A 87 -9.35 -0.96 -8.97
C VAL A 87 -7.99 -1.21 -9.60
N LEU A 88 -7.17 -2.07 -9.00
CA LEU A 88 -5.78 -2.25 -9.42
C LEU A 88 -5.63 -2.64 -10.91
N PRO A 89 -6.43 -3.58 -11.47
CA PRO A 89 -6.29 -3.98 -12.87
C PRO A 89 -6.61 -2.85 -13.86
N ARG A 90 -7.46 -1.87 -13.46
CA ARG A 90 -7.77 -0.70 -14.30
C ARG A 90 -6.56 0.20 -14.54
N HIS A 91 -5.56 0.11 -13.67
CA HIS A 91 -4.37 0.95 -13.69
C HIS A 91 -3.10 0.16 -13.99
N ALA A 92 -3.19 -1.10 -14.40
CA ALA A 92 -2.03 -1.98 -14.63
C ALA A 92 -0.99 -1.40 -15.61
N GLU A 93 -1.47 -0.70 -16.64
CA GLU A 93 -0.63 -0.09 -17.68
C GLU A 93 -0.11 1.31 -17.32
N SER A 94 -0.57 1.92 -16.22
CA SER A 94 -0.22 3.30 -15.86
C SER A 94 0.42 3.45 -14.47
N LEU A 95 0.13 2.53 -13.55
CA LEU A 95 0.52 2.66 -12.15
C LEU A 95 2.02 2.45 -11.97
N LYS A 96 2.70 3.51 -11.54
CA LYS A 96 4.14 3.57 -11.26
C LYS A 96 4.42 3.44 -9.77
N GLY A 97 3.55 3.95 -8.91
CA GLY A 97 3.73 3.88 -7.46
C GLY A 97 2.52 3.36 -6.71
N LEU A 98 2.70 2.27 -5.98
CA LEU A 98 1.72 1.72 -5.04
C LEU A 98 2.29 1.76 -3.62
N VAL A 99 1.68 2.59 -2.76
CA VAL A 99 2.02 2.69 -1.34
C VAL A 99 0.78 2.37 -0.52
N CYS A 100 0.77 1.21 0.11
CA CYS A 100 -0.32 0.70 0.96
C CYS A 100 0.26 0.30 2.33
N PRO A 101 0.59 1.29 3.20
CA PRO A 101 1.22 1.02 4.48
C PRO A 101 0.17 0.49 5.45
N SER A 102 0.01 -0.83 5.49
CA SER A 102 -0.86 -1.48 6.46
C SER A 102 -0.06 -1.85 7.71
N TYR A 103 -0.37 -1.21 8.84
CA TYR A 103 0.19 -1.57 10.15
C TYR A 103 -0.67 -2.59 10.90
N SER A 104 -1.89 -2.83 10.41
CA SER A 104 -2.78 -3.86 10.91
C SER A 104 -2.80 -5.03 9.95
N ALA A 105 -2.53 -6.22 10.47
CA ALA A 105 -2.64 -7.45 9.70
C ALA A 105 -4.09 -7.62 9.17
N GLY A 106 -4.23 -8.10 7.93
CA GLY A 106 -5.52 -8.12 7.25
C GLY A 106 -5.44 -8.07 5.72
N PRO A 107 -6.60 -7.91 5.04
CA PRO A 107 -6.74 -8.13 3.60
C PRO A 107 -6.05 -7.07 2.72
N TRP A 108 -5.64 -5.94 3.31
CA TRP A 108 -4.82 -4.92 2.64
C TRP A 108 -3.32 -5.27 2.59
N CYS A 109 -2.89 -6.30 3.32
CA CYS A 109 -1.49 -6.72 3.27
C CYS A 109 -1.19 -7.48 1.97
N PHE A 110 0.08 -7.47 1.60
CA PHE A 110 0.61 -8.37 0.58
C PHE A 110 0.42 -9.82 1.03
N GLY A 111 -0.03 -10.66 0.10
CA GLY A 111 -0.37 -12.04 0.34
C GLY A 111 -0.51 -12.81 -0.96
N ARG A 112 -0.75 -14.13 -0.84
CA ARG A 112 -0.99 -14.99 -2.02
C ARG A 112 -2.24 -14.56 -2.81
N HIS A 113 -3.18 -13.86 -2.18
CA HIS A 113 -4.41 -13.39 -2.82
C HIS A 113 -4.20 -12.23 -3.79
N ASN A 114 -3.12 -11.45 -3.66
CA ASN A 114 -2.88 -10.26 -4.50
C ASN A 114 -1.56 -10.26 -5.25
N ILE A 115 -0.72 -11.31 -5.10
CA ILE A 115 0.57 -11.39 -5.76
C ILE A 115 0.48 -11.28 -7.28
N THR A 116 -0.41 -12.03 -7.93
CA THR A 116 -0.57 -12.00 -9.40
C THR A 116 -1.07 -10.63 -9.87
N LEU A 117 -2.00 -10.03 -9.13
CA LEU A 117 -2.56 -8.71 -9.42
C LEU A 117 -1.50 -7.61 -9.34
N ILE A 118 -0.55 -7.72 -8.41
CA ILE A 118 0.58 -6.79 -8.27
C ILE A 118 1.62 -7.05 -9.36
N SER A 119 1.93 -8.31 -9.68
CA SER A 119 2.86 -8.68 -10.75
C SER A 119 2.42 -8.16 -12.12
N ASP A 120 1.11 -8.02 -12.35
CA ASP A 120 0.54 -7.50 -13.60
C ASP A 120 0.74 -5.98 -13.78
N LEU A 121 1.25 -5.26 -12.77
CA LEU A 121 1.52 -3.82 -12.83
C LEU A 121 2.81 -3.52 -13.60
N ARG A 122 2.70 -3.41 -14.93
CA ARG A 122 3.85 -3.33 -15.85
C ARG A 122 4.72 -2.09 -15.70
N GLN A 123 4.16 -1.00 -15.17
CA GLN A 123 4.86 0.27 -15.01
C GLN A 123 5.37 0.51 -13.58
N LEU A 124 5.21 -0.46 -12.67
CA LEU A 124 5.47 -0.24 -11.25
C LEU A 124 6.97 -0.02 -10.98
N ASP A 125 7.31 1.17 -10.48
CA ASP A 125 8.65 1.58 -10.05
C ASP A 125 8.82 1.56 -8.53
N THR A 126 7.71 1.68 -7.79
CA THR A 126 7.67 1.78 -6.33
C THR A 126 6.57 0.90 -5.76
N LEU A 127 6.94 -0.04 -4.90
CA LEU A 127 6.02 -0.88 -4.13
C LEU A 127 6.35 -0.82 -2.64
N GLU A 128 5.46 -0.22 -1.87
CA GLU A 128 5.60 -0.12 -0.42
C GLU A 128 4.33 -0.64 0.23
N ILE A 129 4.39 -1.80 0.88
CA ILE A 129 3.19 -2.52 1.29
C ILE A 129 3.37 -3.22 2.64
N GLY A 130 2.26 -3.28 3.40
CA GLY A 130 2.18 -4.10 4.60
C GLY A 130 2.26 -5.59 4.28
N ILE A 131 2.98 -6.37 5.08
CA ILE A 131 2.86 -7.84 5.11
C ILE A 131 2.21 -8.23 6.43
N ASP A 132 1.22 -9.11 6.34
CA ASP A 132 0.74 -9.80 7.53
C ASP A 132 1.85 -10.77 7.93
N LEU A 133 2.21 -10.79 9.23
CA LEU A 133 3.09 -11.79 9.80
C LEU A 133 2.43 -12.54 10.99
N ASP A 134 1.17 -12.98 10.84
CA ASP A 134 0.47 -13.92 11.76
C ASP A 134 1.10 -15.34 11.84
N GLU A 135 1.45 -15.81 13.05
CA GLU A 135 2.21 -17.02 13.46
C GLU A 135 1.99 -18.35 12.68
N ARG A 136 0.98 -18.44 11.83
CA ARG A 136 0.71 -19.54 10.90
C ARG A 136 1.72 -19.66 9.74
N TRP A 137 2.71 -18.77 9.61
CA TRP A 137 3.82 -18.87 8.63
C TRP A 137 4.61 -20.16 8.70
N VAL A 138 4.58 -20.84 9.85
CA VAL A 138 5.33 -22.09 10.09
C VAL A 138 4.79 -23.27 9.24
N GLN A 139 3.61 -23.14 8.60
CA GLN A 139 2.97 -24.23 7.86
C GLN A 139 3.12 -24.16 6.32
N HIS A 140 3.82 -23.16 5.78
CA HIS A 140 3.94 -23.00 4.33
C HIS A 140 5.38 -23.23 3.85
N GLU A 141 5.51 -23.77 2.63
CA GLU A 141 6.79 -24.10 1.99
C GLU A 141 7.69 -22.87 1.75
N LYS A 142 7.08 -21.69 1.57
CA LYS A 142 7.78 -20.42 1.37
C LYS A 142 7.24 -19.31 2.26
N ASP A 143 8.17 -18.56 2.84
CA ASP A 143 7.91 -17.35 3.62
C ASP A 143 7.27 -16.28 2.71
N ILE A 144 6.38 -15.44 3.26
CA ILE A 144 5.75 -14.36 2.46
C ILE A 144 6.74 -13.29 2.04
N VAL A 145 7.80 -13.06 2.82
CA VAL A 145 8.89 -12.17 2.46
C VAL A 145 9.66 -12.75 1.28
N GLU A 146 9.90 -14.07 1.26
CA GLU A 146 10.52 -14.74 0.10
C GLU A 146 9.64 -14.60 -1.14
N LEU A 147 8.33 -14.87 -1.03
CA LEU A 147 7.39 -14.68 -2.13
C LEU A 147 7.34 -13.24 -2.64
N PHE A 148 7.38 -12.27 -1.72
CA PHE A 148 7.46 -10.85 -2.08
C PHE A 148 8.73 -10.57 -2.88
N MET A 149 9.87 -11.09 -2.43
CA MET A 149 11.16 -10.87 -3.09
C MET A 149 11.26 -11.57 -4.45
N GLU A 150 10.72 -12.78 -4.58
CA GLU A 150 10.61 -13.49 -5.86
C GLU A 150 9.84 -12.65 -6.87
N MET A 151 8.62 -12.24 -6.52
CA MET A 151 7.79 -11.39 -7.37
C MET A 151 8.48 -10.06 -7.70
N ALA A 152 9.03 -9.36 -6.70
CA ALA A 152 9.75 -8.11 -6.92
C ALA A 152 10.96 -8.25 -7.85
N SER A 153 11.65 -9.39 -7.83
CA SER A 153 12.81 -9.66 -8.69
C SER A 153 12.45 -9.87 -10.16
N GLU A 154 11.21 -10.28 -10.44
CA GLU A 154 10.68 -10.50 -11.79
C GLU A 154 10.10 -9.21 -12.40
N MET A 155 9.89 -8.16 -11.61
CA MET A 155 9.32 -6.89 -12.07
C MET A 155 10.39 -5.99 -12.70
N PRO A 156 10.37 -5.75 -14.03
CA PRO A 156 11.50 -5.16 -14.74
C PRO A 156 11.75 -3.68 -14.44
N LEU A 157 10.73 -2.94 -14.00
CA LEU A 157 10.80 -1.51 -13.72
C LEU A 157 10.87 -1.20 -12.22
N LEU A 158 10.70 -2.20 -11.37
CA LEU A 158 10.66 -2.00 -9.93
C LEU A 158 12.05 -1.59 -9.43
N ARG A 159 12.09 -0.45 -8.72
CA ARG A 159 13.34 0.14 -8.22
C ARG A 159 13.31 0.38 -6.73
N LYS A 160 12.12 0.59 -6.19
CA LYS A 160 11.94 0.97 -4.80
C LYS A 160 10.96 0.03 -4.13
N ILE A 161 11.43 -0.62 -3.07
CA ILE A 161 10.58 -1.46 -2.23
C ILE A 161 10.61 -1.02 -0.78
N ALA A 162 9.51 -1.27 -0.07
CA ALA A 162 9.48 -1.26 1.40
C ALA A 162 8.48 -2.32 1.86
N ILE A 163 8.94 -3.18 2.77
CA ILE A 163 8.10 -4.18 3.43
C ILE A 163 7.80 -3.62 4.81
N ILE A 164 6.52 -3.46 5.11
CA ILE A 164 6.05 -2.89 6.38
C ILE A 164 5.41 -4.04 7.14
N VAL A 165 5.84 -4.27 8.37
CA VAL A 165 5.27 -5.35 9.17
C VAL A 165 3.92 -4.91 9.72
N ALA A 166 2.88 -5.68 9.42
CA ALA A 166 1.55 -5.48 9.94
C ALA A 166 1.33 -6.38 11.15
N LEU A 167 0.95 -5.80 12.28
CA LEU A 167 0.66 -6.55 13.51
C LEU A 167 -0.85 -6.65 13.71
N GLN A 168 -1.32 -7.78 14.24
CA GLN A 168 -2.62 -7.79 14.87
C GLN A 168 -2.50 -7.21 16.27
N PRO A 169 -3.28 -6.19 16.64
CA PRO A 169 -3.40 -5.77 18.03
C PRO A 169 -4.15 -6.85 18.81
N GLN A 170 -3.47 -7.96 19.11
CA GLN A 170 -3.89 -8.82 20.20
C GLN A 170 -3.67 -8.03 21.48
N GLY A 171 -4.61 -8.06 22.43
CA GLY A 171 -4.66 -7.20 23.62
C GLY A 171 -3.51 -7.36 24.64
N GLY A 172 -2.27 -7.48 24.18
CA GLY A 172 -1.05 -7.58 24.96
C GLY A 172 -0.48 -6.21 25.35
N CYS A 173 0.40 -6.23 26.35
CA CYS A 173 1.08 -5.03 26.84
C CYS A 173 1.98 -4.41 25.76
N ARG A 174 2.02 -3.07 25.69
CA ARG A 174 2.81 -2.28 24.69
C ARG A 174 4.27 -2.75 24.53
N ASN A 175 4.91 -3.18 25.62
CA ASN A 175 6.30 -3.67 25.60
C ASN A 175 6.46 -5.02 24.91
N TYR A 176 5.43 -5.88 24.97
CA TYR A 176 5.42 -7.15 24.25
C TYR A 176 5.32 -6.92 22.75
N LEU A 177 4.40 -6.03 22.33
CA LEU A 177 4.23 -5.66 20.93
C LEU A 177 5.50 -5.02 20.34
N ALA A 178 6.22 -4.19 21.11
CA ALA A 178 7.48 -3.60 20.66
C ALA A 178 8.58 -4.66 20.42
N ARG A 179 8.76 -5.61 21.35
CA ARG A 179 9.76 -6.69 21.17
C ARG A 179 9.39 -7.64 20.04
N LEU A 180 8.10 -7.94 19.89
CA LEU A 180 7.59 -8.74 18.79
C LEU A 180 7.84 -8.03 17.46
N GLN A 181 7.56 -6.73 17.39
CA GLN A 181 7.86 -5.88 16.23
C GLN A 181 9.35 -5.93 15.86
N ASP A 182 10.26 -5.71 16.82
CA ASP A 182 11.71 -5.75 16.57
C ASP A 182 12.18 -7.13 16.08
N SER A 183 11.66 -8.20 16.67
CA SER A 183 11.98 -9.57 16.25
C SER A 183 11.51 -9.85 14.82
N ILE A 184 10.31 -9.38 14.48
CA ILE A 184 9.74 -9.57 13.16
C ILE A 184 10.44 -8.70 12.12
N ASP A 185 10.74 -7.43 12.43
CA ASP A 185 11.54 -6.57 11.57
C ASP A 185 12.92 -7.18 11.31
N SER A 186 13.56 -7.76 12.33
CA SER A 186 14.82 -8.47 12.16
C SER A 186 14.68 -9.71 11.28
N HIS A 187 13.54 -10.41 11.32
CA HIS A 187 13.27 -11.55 10.44
C HIS A 187 13.15 -11.09 8.99
N VAL A 188 12.35 -10.05 8.72
CA VAL A 188 12.19 -9.47 7.38
C VAL A 188 13.55 -9.06 6.81
N ASP A 189 14.35 -8.30 7.57
CA ASP A 189 15.67 -7.84 7.11
C ASP A 189 16.58 -9.03 6.77
N LYS A 190 16.63 -10.06 7.63
CA LYS A 190 17.41 -11.29 7.39
C LYS A 190 16.97 -12.05 6.15
N THR A 191 15.66 -12.19 5.94
CA THR A 191 15.12 -12.91 4.77
C THR A 191 15.40 -12.14 3.49
N VAL A 192 15.24 -10.81 3.49
CA VAL A 192 15.59 -9.94 2.35
C VAL A 192 17.09 -10.03 2.01
N ASP A 193 17.96 -9.98 3.02
CA ASP A 193 19.40 -10.09 2.84
C ASP A 193 19.82 -11.49 2.36
N SER A 194 19.21 -12.55 2.91
CA SER A 194 19.46 -13.94 2.49
C SER A 194 19.02 -14.18 1.05
N PHE A 195 17.87 -13.63 0.65
CA PHE A 195 17.43 -13.66 -0.74
C PHE A 195 18.43 -12.99 -1.67
N GLY A 196 18.95 -11.81 -1.28
CA GLY A 196 19.99 -11.10 -2.03
C GLY A 196 21.29 -11.88 -2.18
N ALA A 197 21.71 -12.57 -1.12
CA ALA A 197 22.89 -13.43 -1.15
C ALA A 197 22.70 -14.64 -2.10
N ALA A 198 21.50 -15.20 -2.15
CA ALA A 198 21.15 -16.30 -3.05
C ALA A 198 20.98 -15.87 -4.52
N HIS A 199 20.59 -14.61 -4.77
CA HIS A 199 20.31 -14.07 -6.11
C HIS A 199 21.10 -12.79 -6.38
N PRO A 200 22.43 -12.86 -6.50
CA PRO A 200 23.26 -11.67 -6.64
C PRO A 200 23.05 -10.99 -7.98
N SER A 201 22.47 -9.78 -7.98
CA SER A 201 22.42 -8.89 -9.14
C SER A 201 22.41 -7.42 -8.73
N PRO A 202 22.82 -6.47 -9.59
CA PRO A 202 22.75 -5.04 -9.29
C PRO A 202 21.33 -4.56 -9.01
N ALA A 203 20.33 -5.13 -9.70
CA ALA A 203 18.92 -4.81 -9.49
C ALA A 203 18.44 -5.24 -8.10
N ILE A 204 18.73 -6.48 -7.70
CA ILE A 204 18.35 -7.01 -6.39
C ILE A 204 19.08 -6.26 -5.27
N ALA A 205 20.37 -5.99 -5.43
CA ALA A 205 21.13 -5.17 -4.47
C ALA A 205 20.54 -3.76 -4.32
N HIS A 206 20.04 -3.16 -5.40
CA HIS A 206 19.34 -1.89 -5.35
C HIS A 206 18.03 -1.99 -4.58
N LEU A 207 17.21 -3.01 -4.84
CA LEU A 207 15.95 -3.23 -4.13
C LEU A 207 16.18 -3.39 -2.61
N ILE A 208 17.15 -4.22 -2.21
CA ILE A 208 17.53 -4.41 -0.80
C ILE A 208 17.96 -3.09 -0.16
N LYS A 209 18.80 -2.31 -0.84
CA LYS A 209 19.19 -0.99 -0.36
C LYS A 209 17.99 -0.07 -0.16
N THR A 210 17.04 -0.05 -1.10
CA THR A 210 15.84 0.78 -0.95
C THR A 210 14.93 0.30 0.17
N HIS A 211 14.80 -1.02 0.36
CA HIS A 211 14.08 -1.60 1.49
C HIS A 211 14.65 -1.07 2.81
N HIS A 212 15.96 -1.25 3.06
CA HIS A 212 16.62 -0.81 4.29
C HIS A 212 16.49 0.71 4.54
N GLN A 213 16.56 1.51 3.48
CA GLN A 213 16.38 2.96 3.59
C GLN A 213 14.93 3.34 3.96
N ARG A 214 13.95 2.65 3.39
CA ARG A 214 12.53 2.98 3.57
C ARG A 214 11.93 2.37 4.83
N SER A 215 12.24 1.12 5.14
CA SER A 215 11.78 0.44 6.37
C SER A 215 12.23 1.23 7.60
N LYS A 216 13.45 1.78 7.60
CA LYS A 216 13.92 2.69 8.65
C LYS A 216 13.02 3.90 8.88
N VAL A 217 12.49 4.51 7.80
CA VAL A 217 11.55 5.65 7.92
C VAL A 217 10.24 5.20 8.58
N TYR A 218 9.74 4.02 8.22
CA TYR A 218 8.52 3.45 8.81
C TYR A 218 8.71 3.04 10.27
N ARG A 219 9.87 2.50 10.65
CA ARG A 219 10.21 2.17 12.04
C ARG A 219 10.36 3.40 12.93
N GLN A 220 10.87 4.50 12.37
CA GLN A 220 11.05 5.77 13.09
C GLN A 220 9.75 6.55 13.29
N ARG A 221 8.76 6.40 12.39
CA ARG A 221 7.44 7.01 12.52
C ARG A 221 6.53 6.06 13.29
N HIS A 222 6.16 6.42 14.51
CA HIS A 222 5.38 5.53 15.38
C HIS A 222 4.07 5.10 14.67
N PRO A 223 3.72 3.80 14.63
CA PRO A 223 2.47 3.32 14.01
C PRO A 223 1.20 4.02 14.52
N LEU A 224 1.26 4.56 15.74
CA LEU A 224 0.16 5.26 16.41
C LEU A 224 0.00 6.72 15.96
N GLU A 225 0.97 7.33 15.27
CA GLU A 225 0.84 8.70 14.75
C GLU A 225 -0.10 8.77 13.53
N TRP A 226 -0.33 7.65 12.85
CA TRP A 226 -1.26 7.54 11.71
C TRP A 226 -2.70 7.20 12.13
N LEU A 227 -2.91 6.84 13.40
CA LEU A 227 -4.21 6.51 13.99
C LEU A 227 -4.82 7.67 14.80
N ARG A 228 -4.18 8.85 14.82
CA ARG A 228 -4.65 10.05 15.52
C ARG A 228 -5.34 11.03 14.58
#